data_AF-A0A2A5ACP9-F1
#
_entry.id   AF-A0A2A5ACP9-F1
#
_cell.length_a   1.000
_cell.length_b   1.000
_cell.length_c   1.000
_cell.angle_alpha   90.00
_cell.angle_beta   90.00
_cell.angle_gamma   90.00
#
_symmetry.space_group_name_H-M   'P 1'
#
loop_
_entity.id
_entity.type
_entity.pdbx_description
1 polymer ?
#
loop_
_entity_poly.entity_id
_entity_poly.type
_entity_poly.pdbx_seq_one_letter_code
_entity_poly.pdbx_strand_id
1 'polypeptide(L)'
;MISAGGLIATAWTIAKTFQSSDARRLMLSLVSVFILMPWYVSEGQSYLAPAFLVALLDAVTESVQQASRAGVPLLAGLILCVFINVLASWLLRLINPEKSSASS
;
A
#
# COMPACT_ATOMS: atom_id res chain seq x y z
N MET A 1 28.06 -19.09 18.67
CA MET A 1 26.59 -19.17 18.44
C MET A 1 25.89 -17.93 18.99
N ILE A 2 26.25 -16.72 18.54
CA ILE A 2 25.71 -15.44 19.07
C ILE A 2 24.93 -14.65 18.00
N SER A 3 24.86 -15.14 16.76
CA SER A 3 24.25 -14.42 15.62
C SER A 3 22.72 -14.48 15.53
N ALA A 4 22.03 -15.40 16.22
CA ALA A 4 20.58 -15.56 16.10
C ALA A 4 19.76 -14.53 16.91
N GLY A 5 20.29 -14.05 18.05
CA GLY A 5 19.60 -13.08 18.90
C GLY A 5 19.51 -11.67 18.27
N GLY A 6 20.50 -11.31 17.44
CA GLY A 6 20.54 -10.01 16.77
C GLY A 6 19.43 -9.82 15.74
N LEU A 7 19.08 -10.87 14.99
CA LEU A 7 18.00 -10.84 13.98
C LEU A 7 16.62 -10.68 14.62
N ILE A 8 16.40 -11.33 15.77
CA ILE A 8 15.15 -11.17 16.53
C ILE A 8 15.05 -9.77 17.12
N ALA A 9 16.15 -9.24 17.67
CA ALA A 9 16.18 -7.88 18.20
C ALA A 9 15.99 -6.82 17.10
N THR A 10 16.55 -7.01 15.90
CA THR A 10 16.34 -6.10 14.75
C THR A 10 14.94 -6.21 14.17
N ALA A 11 14.37 -7.41 14.06
CA ALA A 11 12.97 -7.57 13.68
C ALA A 11 12.04 -6.90 14.71
N TRP A 12 12.37 -6.98 15.99
CA TRP A 12 11.55 -6.41 17.05
C TRP A 12 11.67 -4.89 17.17
N THR A 13 12.85 -4.31 16.91
CA THR A 13 13.01 -2.84 16.84
C THR A 13 12.39 -2.26 15.57
N ILE A 14 12.45 -2.95 14.42
CA ILE A 14 11.71 -2.56 13.21
C ILE A 14 10.20 -2.60 13.50
N ALA A 15 9.71 -3.67 14.13
CA ALA A 15 8.29 -3.78 14.51
C ALA A 15 7.85 -2.67 15.48
N LYS A 16 8.74 -2.21 16.38
CA LYS A 16 8.45 -1.12 17.33
C LYS A 16 8.51 0.28 16.70
N THR A 17 9.30 0.46 15.63
CA THR A 17 9.37 1.73 14.87
C THR A 17 8.08 2.02 14.09
N PHE A 18 7.25 1.01 13.82
CA PHE A 18 5.94 1.15 13.16
C PHE A 18 4.78 1.44 14.13
N GLN A 19 5.06 1.87 15.36
CA GLN A 19 4.04 2.22 16.36
C GLN A 19 3.40 3.61 16.14
N SER A 20 3.73 4.31 15.05
CA SER A 20 2.92 5.46 14.63
C SER A 20 1.62 4.94 14.01
N SER A 21 0.48 5.30 14.62
CA SER A 21 -0.86 5.00 14.11
C SER A 21 -1.00 5.34 12.61
N ASP A 22 -0.24 6.32 12.14
CA ASP A 22 -0.20 6.79 10.75
C ASP A 22 0.44 5.76 9.81
N ALA A 23 1.56 5.13 10.18
CA ALA A 23 2.21 4.12 9.33
C ALA A 23 1.35 2.85 9.18
N ARG A 24 0.68 2.44 10.27
CA ARG A 24 -0.28 1.33 10.22
C ARG A 24 -1.49 1.68 9.33
N ARG A 25 -2.02 2.90 9.40
CA ARG A 25 -3.12 3.36 8.53
C ARG A 25 -2.71 3.39 7.06
N LEU A 26 -1.49 3.85 6.76
CA LEU A 26 -0.92 3.83 5.42
C LEU A 26 -0.80 2.40 4.87
N MET A 27 -0.20 1.48 5.63
CA MET A 27 -0.08 0.08 5.22
C MET A 27 -1.45 -0.56 4.96
N LEU A 28 -2.41 -0.36 5.86
CA LEU A 28 -3.77 -0.91 5.69
C LEU A 28 -4.46 -0.34 4.44
N SER A 29 -4.29 0.95 4.17
CA SER A 29 -4.85 1.59 2.98
C SER A 29 -4.22 1.07 1.70
N LEU A 30 -2.89 0.90 1.68
CA LEU A 30 -2.17 0.34 0.54
C LEU A 30 -2.57 -1.12 0.27
N VAL A 31 -2.63 -1.95 1.30
CA VAL A 31 -3.08 -3.35 1.18
C VAL A 31 -4.53 -3.40 0.69
N SER A 32 -5.38 -2.51 1.20
CA SER A 32 -6.78 -2.43 0.76
C SER A 32 -6.88 -2.09 -0.72
N VAL A 33 -6.14 -1.10 -1.20
CA VAL A 33 -6.12 -0.76 -2.64
C VAL A 33 -5.53 -1.92 -3.46
N PHE A 34 -4.44 -2.52 -2.99
CA PHE A 34 -3.79 -3.62 -3.71
C PHE A 34 -4.72 -4.83 -3.91
N ILE A 35 -5.48 -5.21 -2.88
CA ILE A 35 -6.36 -6.38 -2.91
C ILE A 35 -7.73 -6.06 -3.53
N LEU A 36 -8.31 -4.90 -3.21
CA LEU A 36 -9.68 -4.60 -3.56
C LEU A 36 -9.85 -3.94 -4.93
N MET A 37 -8.78 -3.45 -5.56
CA MET A 37 -8.91 -2.77 -6.85
C MET A 37 -9.27 -3.78 -7.94
N PRO A 38 -10.51 -3.74 -8.47
CA PRO A 38 -10.94 -4.70 -9.47
C PRO A 38 -10.49 -4.26 -10.86
N TRP A 39 -10.16 -5.23 -11.70
CA TRP A 39 -9.83 -5.02 -13.11
C TRP A 39 -10.34 -6.18 -13.97
N TYR A 40 -10.59 -5.91 -15.25
CA TYR A 40 -11.07 -6.92 -16.19
C TYR A 40 -9.96 -7.92 -16.53
N VAL A 41 -10.28 -9.21 -16.53
CA VAL A 41 -9.31 -10.26 -16.88
C VAL A 41 -8.96 -10.26 -18.36
N SER A 42 -9.88 -9.85 -19.24
CA SER A 42 -9.62 -9.76 -20.68
C SER A 42 -10.54 -8.73 -21.32
N GLU A 43 -10.14 -8.20 -22.49
CA GLU A 43 -11.04 -7.35 -23.28
C GLU A 43 -12.26 -8.15 -23.73
N GLY A 44 -13.45 -7.61 -23.45
CA GLY A 44 -14.72 -8.24 -23.86
C GLY A 44 -15.30 -9.24 -22.86
N GLN A 45 -14.61 -9.53 -21.74
CA GLN A 45 -15.16 -10.33 -20.65
C GLN A 45 -15.60 -9.43 -19.49
N SER A 46 -16.80 -9.63 -18.95
CA SER A 46 -17.29 -8.89 -17.77
C SER A 46 -16.76 -9.41 -16.44
N TYR A 47 -15.83 -10.37 -16.48
CA TYR A 47 -15.26 -10.96 -15.28
C TYR A 47 -14.17 -10.06 -14.70
N LEU A 48 -14.38 -9.64 -13.45
CA LEU A 48 -13.50 -8.76 -12.70
C LEU A 48 -12.68 -9.58 -11.70
N ALA A 49 -11.38 -9.37 -11.68
CA ALA A 49 -10.46 -9.94 -10.71
C ALA A 49 -9.61 -8.83 -10.07
N PRO A 50 -8.93 -9.08 -8.94
CA PRO A 50 -8.00 -8.11 -8.37
C PRO A 50 -6.91 -7.74 -9.37
N ALA A 51 -6.69 -6.44 -9.58
CA ALA A 51 -5.78 -5.93 -10.61
C ALA A 51 -4.34 -6.46 -10.46
N PHE A 52 -3.86 -6.68 -9.23
CA PHE A 52 -2.53 -7.25 -9.00
C PHE A 52 -2.42 -8.68 -9.56
N LEU A 53 -3.50 -9.46 -9.46
CA LEU A 53 -3.53 -10.84 -9.89
C LEU A 53 -3.62 -10.93 -11.42
N VAL A 54 -4.41 -10.03 -12.03
CA VAL A 54 -4.46 -9.89 -13.50
C VAL A 54 -3.10 -9.47 -14.04
N ALA A 55 -2.49 -8.41 -13.50
CA ALA A 55 -1.18 -7.93 -13.96
C ALA A 55 -0.08 -8.98 -13.79
N LEU A 56 -0.09 -9.73 -12.69
CA LEU A 56 0.88 -10.79 -12.44
C LEU A 56 0.68 -11.98 -13.38
N LEU A 57 -0.57 -12.38 -13.61
CA LEU A 57 -0.91 -13.46 -14.55
C LEU A 57 -0.47 -13.07 -15.97
N ASP A 58 -0.88 -11.90 -16.46
CA ASP A 58 -0.55 -11.41 -17.80
C ASP A 58 0.96 -11.27 -18.02
N ALA A 59 1.72 -10.88 -16.98
CA ALA A 59 3.17 -10.76 -17.05
C ALA A 59 3.87 -12.12 -17.21
N VAL A 60 3.29 -13.19 -16.65
CA VAL A 60 3.84 -14.54 -16.69
C VAL A 60 3.36 -15.29 -17.95
N THR A 61 2.11 -15.09 -18.37
CA THR A 61 1.49 -15.89 -19.44
C THR A 61 1.60 -15.28 -20.82
N GLU A 62 1.54 -13.95 -20.94
CA GLU A 62 1.53 -13.28 -22.25
C GLU A 62 2.75 -12.39 -22.44
N SER A 63 2.72 -11.17 -21.90
CA SER A 63 3.77 -10.17 -22.10
C SER A 63 3.66 -9.02 -21.10
N VAL A 64 4.77 -8.31 -20.92
CA VAL A 64 4.82 -7.09 -20.10
C VAL A 64 3.84 -6.02 -20.63
N GLN A 65 3.63 -5.97 -21.95
CA GLN A 65 2.73 -5.01 -22.57
C GLN A 65 1.27 -5.26 -22.14
N GLN A 66 0.85 -6.52 -22.04
CA GLN A 66 -0.48 -6.90 -21.58
C GLN A 66 -0.65 -6.65 -20.09
N ALA A 67 0.36 -7.03 -19.30
CA ALA A 67 0.39 -6.76 -17.86
C ALA A 67 0.25 -5.27 -17.51
N SER A 68 0.75 -4.38 -18.37
CA SER A 68 0.65 -2.93 -18.16
C SER A 68 -0.80 -2.44 -18.07
N ARG A 69 -1.76 -3.14 -18.69
CA ARG A 69 -3.16 -2.74 -18.73
C ARG A 69 -3.83 -2.78 -17.37
N ALA A 70 -3.50 -3.77 -16.54
CA ALA A 70 -3.93 -3.85 -15.14
C ALA A 70 -2.89 -3.24 -14.18
N GLY A 71 -1.61 -3.29 -14.53
CA GLY A 71 -0.51 -2.83 -13.67
C GLY A 71 -0.39 -1.30 -13.57
N VAL A 72 -0.52 -0.57 -14.68
CA VAL A 72 -0.49 0.91 -14.67
C VAL A 72 -1.61 1.51 -13.82
N PRO A 73 -2.89 1.12 -13.96
CA PRO A 73 -3.94 1.63 -13.09
C PRO A 73 -3.74 1.23 -11.63
N LEU A 74 -3.15 0.05 -11.35
CA LEU A 74 -2.83 -0.36 -9.98
C LEU A 74 -1.77 0.54 -9.36
N LEU A 75 -0.70 0.83 -10.08
CA LEU A 75 0.33 1.76 -9.63
C LEU A 75 -0.24 3.16 -9.43
N ALA A 76 -1.06 3.64 -10.36
CA ALA A 76 -1.73 4.95 -10.23
C ALA A 76 -2.64 5.00 -8.99
N GLY A 77 -3.41 3.94 -8.73
CA GLY A 77 -4.27 3.83 -7.54
C GLY A 77 -3.48 3.81 -6.24
N LEU A 78 -2.34 3.09 -6.20
CA LEU A 78 -1.44 3.08 -5.03
C LEU A 78 -0.82 4.45 -4.78
N ILE A 79 -0.34 5.14 -5.83
CA ILE A 79 0.21 6.49 -5.71
C ILE A 79 -0.86 7.46 -5.19
N LEU A 80 -2.07 7.39 -5.75
CA LEU A 80 -3.19 8.22 -5.31
C LEU A 80 -3.56 7.94 -3.84
N CYS A 81 -3.53 6.67 -3.43
CA CYS A 81 -3.77 6.26 -2.05
C CYS A 81 -2.77 6.89 -1.07
N VAL A 82 -1.48 6.89 -1.42
CA VAL A 82 -0.43 7.56 -0.64
C VAL A 82 -0.70 9.06 -0.60
N PHE A 83 -1.00 9.67 -1.76
CA PHE A 83 -1.26 11.10 -1.84
C PHE A 83 -2.44 11.52 -0.95
N ILE A 84 -3.56 10.78 -1.00
CA ILE A 84 -4.74 11.01 -0.15
C ILE A 84 -4.39 10.87 1.32
N ASN A 85 -3.63 9.84 1.71
CA ASN A 85 -3.25 9.66 3.11
C ASN A 85 -2.33 10.78 3.61
N VAL A 86 -1.37 11.23 2.80
CA VAL A 86 -0.49 12.35 3.13
C VAL A 86 -1.30 13.64 3.26
N LEU A 87 -2.17 13.91 2.29
CA LEU A 87 -3.03 15.09 2.29
C LEU A 87 -3.99 15.09 3.48
N ALA A 88 -4.64 13.96 3.78
CA ALA A 88 -5.51 13.81 4.94
C ALA A 88 -4.73 14.02 6.26
N SER A 89 -3.53 13.45 6.37
CA SER A 89 -2.67 13.65 7.54
C SER A 89 -2.28 15.12 7.71
N TRP A 90 -1.98 15.82 6.61
CA TRP A 90 -1.64 17.23 6.62
C TRP A 90 -2.85 18.11 7.00
N LEU A 91 -4.01 17.87 6.40
CA LEU A 91 -5.26 18.59 6.71
C LEU A 91 -5.69 18.40 8.17
N LEU A 92 -5.62 17.17 8.69
CA LEU A 92 -5.95 16.87 10.08
C LEU A 92 -5.01 17.57 11.07
N ARG A 93 -3.73 17.78 10.69
CA ARG A 93 -2.77 18.56 11.50
C ARG A 93 -3.07 20.06 11.48
N LEU A 94 -3.59 20.58 10.37
CA LEU A 94 -4.03 21.98 10.29
C LEU A 94 -5.30 22.24 11.11
N ILE A 95 -6.20 21.26 11.19
CA ILE A 95 -7.46 21.38 11.93
C ILE A 95 -7.26 21.17 13.45
N ASN A 96 -6.31 20.32 13.88
CA ASN A 96 -6.06 20.02 15.31
C ASN A 96 -4.65 20.44 15.77
N PRO A 97 -4.35 21.75 15.87
CA PRO A 97 -3.06 22.23 16.36
C PRO A 97 -2.85 21.96 17.87
N GLU A 98 -3.92 21.82 18.66
CA GLU A 98 -3.85 21.68 20.13
C GLU A 98 -3.14 20.41 20.62
N LYS A 99 -3.07 19.37 19.80
CA LYS A 99 -2.34 18.13 20.16
C LYS A 99 -0.82 18.29 20.09
N SER A 100 -0.31 19.38 19.51
CA SER A 100 1.13 19.65 19.37
C SER A 100 1.73 20.45 20.53
N SER A 101 0.92 21.18 21.32
CA SER A 101 1.40 21.97 22.47
C SER A 101 1.33 21.22 23.80
N ALA A 102 0.52 20.16 23.90
CA ALA A 102 0.33 19.39 25.12
C ALA A 102 1.34 18.23 25.33
N SER A 103 2.31 18.06 24.43
CA SER A 103 3.38 17.04 24.55
C SER A 103 4.79 17.62 24.66
N SER A 104 4.92 18.91 24.97
CA SER A 104 6.21 19.54 25.24
C SER A 104 6.39 19.85 26.72
#